data_AF-A0A842VFQ9-F1
#
_entry.id   AF-A0A842VFQ9-F1
#
_cell.length_a   1.000
_cell.length_b   1.000
_cell.length_c   1.000
_cell.angle_alpha   90.00
_cell.angle_beta   90.00
_cell.angle_gamma   90.00
#
_symmetry.space_group_name_H-M   'P 1'
#
loop_
_entity.id
_entity.type
_entity.pdbx_description
1 polymer ?
#
loop_
_entity_poly.entity_id
_entity_poly.type
_entity_poly.pdbx_seq_one_letter_code
_entity_poly.pdbx_strand_id
1 'polypeptide(L)'
;MGIDPLVSSIVNRLIDYGSHYALNDKYKSLSQNEDDSDVLRQLKFFSFKDLEKKFDNANMYVKSYYLHHLLDYFRETRYDIYNLELIFDKFLEEKIPKEFINKEGKVVNFDKEINEIFACLRKFQKELYEDLM
;
A
#
# COMPACT_ATOMS: atom_id res chain seq x y z
N MET A 1 -11.78 22.84 -6.10
CA MET A 1 -10.82 23.16 -5.03
C MET A 1 -9.86 21.98 -4.99
N GLY A 2 -8.55 22.24 -5.02
CA GLY A 2 -7.54 21.20 -5.18
C GLY A 2 -7.28 20.42 -3.90
N ILE A 3 -6.74 19.21 -4.07
CA ILE A 3 -6.31 18.26 -3.04
C ILE A 3 -5.67 18.99 -1.86
N ASP A 4 -6.09 18.64 -0.64
CA ASP A 4 -5.51 19.15 0.60
C ASP A 4 -3.97 19.01 0.55
N PRO A 5 -3.20 20.06 0.87
CA PRO A 5 -1.74 20.01 0.78
C PRO A 5 -1.10 18.87 1.57
N LEU A 6 -1.78 18.35 2.60
CA LEU A 6 -1.29 17.26 3.45
C LEU A 6 -1.48 15.91 2.76
N VAL A 7 -2.67 15.63 2.20
CA VAL A 7 -2.94 14.44 1.38
C VAL A 7 -2.11 14.49 0.10
N SER A 8 -2.06 15.66 -0.55
CA SER A 8 -1.22 15.91 -1.73
C SER A 8 0.27 15.78 -1.40
N SER A 9 0.75 16.21 -0.22
CA SER A 9 2.17 16.02 0.14
C SER A 9 2.50 14.57 0.51
N ILE A 10 1.57 13.84 1.11
CA ILE A 10 1.71 12.42 1.42
C ILE A 10 1.76 11.66 0.10
N VAL A 11 0.75 11.85 -0.76
CA VAL A 11 0.63 11.21 -2.06
C VAL A 11 1.78 11.62 -3.00
N ASN A 12 2.13 12.90 -3.14
CA ASN A 12 3.24 13.33 -4.02
C ASN A 12 4.62 12.96 -3.50
N ARG A 13 4.84 12.85 -2.18
CA ARG A 13 6.11 12.30 -1.66
C ARG A 13 6.19 10.79 -1.82
N LEU A 14 5.06 10.09 -1.96
CA LEU A 14 4.99 8.62 -1.94
C LEU A 14 4.76 7.98 -3.32
N ILE A 15 4.15 8.69 -4.28
CA ILE A 15 3.93 8.25 -5.67
C ILE A 15 5.25 8.08 -6.42
N ASP A 16 6.29 8.86 -6.10
CA ASP A 16 7.55 8.82 -6.84
C ASP A 16 8.32 7.48 -6.68
N TYR A 17 7.90 6.62 -5.75
CA TYR A 17 8.55 5.33 -5.49
C TYR A 17 8.09 4.17 -6.38
N GLY A 18 6.94 4.26 -7.04
CA GLY A 18 6.51 3.26 -8.03
C GLY A 18 7.46 3.22 -9.24
N SER A 19 7.92 4.41 -9.67
CA SER A 19 8.92 4.58 -10.72
C SER A 19 10.27 3.95 -10.36
N HIS A 20 10.68 4.05 -9.08
CA HIS A 20 11.92 3.46 -8.59
C HIS A 20 11.92 1.93 -8.56
N TYR A 21 10.75 1.28 -8.40
CA TYR A 21 10.62 -0.17 -8.53
C TYR A 21 10.75 -0.62 -10.00
N ALA A 22 10.07 0.06 -10.92
CA ALA A 22 10.10 -0.26 -12.35
C ALA A 22 11.50 -0.10 -12.99
N LEU A 23 12.34 0.78 -12.43
CA LEU A 23 13.64 1.16 -13.02
C LEU A 23 14.87 0.48 -12.39
N ASN A 24 14.71 -0.43 -11.41
CA ASN A 24 15.87 -0.92 -10.65
C ASN A 24 16.03 -2.45 -10.68
N ASP A 25 16.79 -2.93 -11.67
CA ASP A 25 17.12 -4.35 -11.86
C ASP A 25 17.86 -4.98 -10.66
N LYS A 26 18.52 -4.16 -9.83
CA LYS A 26 19.19 -4.62 -8.60
C LYS A 26 18.22 -5.12 -7.53
N TYR A 27 16.93 -4.78 -7.61
CA TYR A 27 15.92 -5.16 -6.61
C TYR A 27 14.95 -6.26 -7.10
N LYS A 28 14.84 -6.47 -8.41
CA LYS A 28 14.24 -7.70 -8.97
C LYS A 28 14.94 -8.97 -8.47
N SER A 29 16.24 -8.89 -8.17
CA SER A 29 17.01 -10.01 -7.59
C SER A 29 16.85 -10.19 -6.08
N LEU A 30 16.17 -9.26 -5.38
CA LEU A 30 15.82 -9.37 -3.96
C LEU A 30 14.46 -10.06 -3.75
N SER A 31 13.55 -9.99 -4.73
CA SER A 31 12.36 -10.84 -4.82
C SER A 31 12.74 -12.23 -5.33
N GLN A 32 13.38 -13.03 -4.49
CA GLN A 32 14.10 -14.25 -4.87
C GLN A 32 13.24 -15.49 -5.17
N ASN A 33 11.93 -15.36 -5.41
CA ASN A 33 11.14 -16.47 -5.93
C ASN A 33 10.57 -16.07 -7.30
N GLU A 34 10.97 -16.79 -8.34
CA GLU A 34 10.41 -16.63 -9.68
C GLU A 34 8.89 -16.89 -9.70
N ASP A 35 8.38 -17.61 -8.71
CA ASP A 35 6.95 -17.92 -8.53
C ASP A 35 6.14 -16.82 -7.80
N ASP A 36 6.79 -15.80 -7.22
CA ASP A 36 6.05 -14.71 -6.57
C ASP A 36 5.24 -13.90 -7.61
N SER A 37 3.97 -13.61 -7.30
CA SER A 37 3.18 -12.66 -8.10
C SER A 37 3.79 -11.26 -8.05
N ASP A 38 3.58 -10.45 -9.10
CA ASP A 38 4.15 -9.09 -9.17
C ASP A 38 3.74 -8.21 -7.98
N VAL A 39 2.51 -8.37 -7.50
CA VAL A 39 1.99 -7.69 -6.30
C VAL A 39 2.80 -8.08 -5.05
N LEU A 40 3.09 -9.38 -4.88
CA LEU A 40 3.89 -9.87 -3.76
C LEU A 40 5.36 -9.41 -3.85
N ARG A 41 5.92 -9.33 -5.05
CA ARG A 41 7.28 -8.81 -5.27
C ARG A 41 7.39 -7.34 -4.87
N GLN A 42 6.39 -6.53 -5.22
CA GLN A 42 6.32 -5.13 -4.80
C GLN A 42 6.22 -4.99 -3.28
N LEU A 43 5.33 -5.75 -2.62
CA LEU A 43 5.21 -5.73 -1.16
C LEU A 43 6.54 -6.08 -0.48
N LYS A 44 7.22 -7.14 -0.94
CA LYS A 44 8.56 -7.52 -0.44
C LYS A 44 9.56 -6.39 -0.63
N PHE A 45 9.58 -5.74 -1.79
CA PHE A 45 10.47 -4.61 -2.04
C PHE A 45 10.25 -3.46 -1.06
N PHE A 46 9.00 -3.03 -0.86
CA PHE A 46 8.69 -1.94 0.07
C PHE A 46 8.99 -2.33 1.53
N SER A 47 8.72 -3.58 1.91
CA SER A 47 9.11 -4.12 3.22
C SER A 47 10.63 -4.07 3.44
N PHE A 48 11.44 -4.42 2.44
CA PHE A 48 12.90 -4.32 2.55
C PHE A 48 13.37 -2.86 2.61
N LYS A 49 12.68 -1.94 1.92
CA LYS A 49 13.00 -0.51 1.99
C LYS A 49 12.77 0.07 3.37
N ASP A 50 11.74 -0.38 4.09
CA ASP A 50 11.51 0.02 5.47
C ASP A 50 12.63 -0.44 6.43
N LEU A 51 13.30 -1.56 6.15
CA LEU A 51 14.47 -2.01 6.93
C LEU A 51 15.70 -1.11 6.75
N GLU A 52 15.76 -0.31 5.67
CA GLU A 52 16.82 0.70 5.51
C GLU A 52 16.66 1.87 6.51
N LYS A 53 15.57 1.90 7.29
CA LYS A 53 15.29 2.86 8.39
C LYS A 53 15.58 4.32 8.04
N LYS A 54 15.25 4.72 6.80
CA LYS A 54 15.42 6.11 6.34
C LYS A 54 14.44 7.08 7.02
N PHE A 55 13.39 6.57 7.65
CA PHE A 55 12.37 7.34 8.34
C PHE A 55 12.16 6.80 9.76
N ASP A 56 11.85 7.69 10.69
CA ASP A 56 11.52 7.34 12.08
C ASP A 56 10.15 6.63 12.19
N ASN A 57 9.28 6.82 11.19
CA ASN A 57 8.01 6.13 11.11
C ASN A 57 8.21 4.70 10.60
N ALA A 58 7.95 3.73 11.47
CA ALA A 58 7.99 2.32 11.12
C ALA A 58 7.02 2.01 9.96
N ASN A 59 7.51 1.21 9.01
CA ASN A 59 6.76 0.64 7.89
C ASN A 59 6.10 1.68 6.96
N MET A 60 6.76 2.82 6.76
CA MET A 60 6.24 3.91 5.93
C MET A 60 6.08 3.50 4.46
N TYR A 61 7.05 2.78 3.91
CA TYR A 61 6.98 2.30 2.51
C TYR A 61 5.84 1.29 2.33
N VAL A 62 5.71 0.34 3.25
CA VAL A 62 4.61 -0.64 3.25
C VAL A 62 3.25 0.04 3.37
N LYS A 63 3.10 1.02 4.27
CA LYS A 63 1.85 1.77 4.40
C LYS A 63 1.47 2.50 3.11
N SER A 64 2.48 3.07 2.45
CA SER A 64 2.30 3.78 1.18
C SER A 64 1.85 2.84 0.06
N TYR A 65 2.44 1.65 0.00
CA TYR A 65 2.05 0.58 -0.91
C TYR A 65 0.57 0.20 -0.74
N TYR A 66 0.13 -0.11 0.49
CA TYR A 66 -1.26 -0.46 0.75
C TYR A 66 -2.22 0.70 0.45
N LEU A 67 -1.88 1.93 0.84
CA LEU A 67 -2.71 3.10 0.59
C LEU A 67 -2.88 3.35 -0.91
N HIS A 68 -1.81 3.27 -1.69
CA HIS A 68 -1.88 3.49 -3.13
C HIS A 68 -2.79 2.47 -3.82
N HIS A 69 -2.58 1.18 -3.54
CA HIS A 69 -3.42 0.13 -4.10
C HIS A 69 -4.88 0.23 -3.65
N LEU A 70 -5.13 0.68 -2.42
CA LEU A 70 -6.49 0.88 -1.93
C LEU A 70 -7.19 2.04 -2.65
N LEU A 71 -6.50 3.16 -2.88
CA LEU A 71 -7.04 4.30 -3.63
C LEU A 71 -7.30 3.94 -5.10
N ASP A 72 -6.42 3.17 -5.72
CA ASP A 72 -6.67 2.63 -7.06
C ASP A 72 -7.89 1.69 -7.05
N TYR A 73 -8.00 0.85 -6.02
CA TYR A 73 -9.15 -0.05 -5.86
C TYR A 73 -10.48 0.70 -5.73
N PHE A 74 -10.52 1.83 -5.00
CA PHE A 74 -11.69 2.70 -4.95
C PHE A 74 -12.12 3.21 -6.33
N ARG A 75 -11.17 3.43 -7.26
CA ARG A 75 -11.44 3.92 -8.62
C ARG A 75 -11.79 2.81 -9.60
N GLU A 76 -11.24 1.62 -9.41
CA GLU A 76 -11.42 0.47 -10.31
C GLU A 76 -12.68 -0.36 -9.98
N THR A 77 -13.11 -0.33 -8.71
CA THR A 77 -14.15 -1.21 -8.21
C THR A 77 -15.55 -0.85 -8.70
N ARG A 78 -16.41 -1.88 -8.81
CA ARG A 78 -17.84 -1.73 -9.10
C ARG A 78 -18.69 -1.74 -7.82
N TYR A 79 -18.08 -1.94 -6.67
CA TYR A 79 -18.75 -1.94 -5.39
C TYR A 79 -19.14 -0.52 -4.97
N ASP A 80 -20.10 -0.43 -4.05
CA ASP A 80 -20.51 0.84 -3.49
C ASP A 80 -19.38 1.44 -2.64
N ILE A 81 -18.73 2.49 -3.16
CA ILE A 81 -17.61 3.18 -2.51
C ILE A 81 -18.02 3.86 -1.19
N TYR A 82 -19.31 4.09 -0.97
CA TYR A 82 -19.82 4.62 0.29
C TYR A 82 -19.89 3.55 1.40
N ASN A 83 -19.75 2.27 1.05
CA ASN A 83 -19.64 1.18 2.01
C ASN A 83 -18.16 0.82 2.24
N LEU A 84 -17.46 1.59 3.07
CA LEU A 84 -16.03 1.41 3.32
C LEU A 84 -15.67 0.01 3.82
N GLU A 85 -16.50 -0.60 4.67
CA GLU A 85 -16.24 -1.95 5.17
C GLU A 85 -16.26 -2.97 4.04
N LEU A 86 -17.24 -2.88 3.13
CA LEU A 86 -17.29 -3.74 1.94
C LEU A 86 -16.06 -3.53 1.06
N ILE A 87 -15.63 -2.28 0.85
CA ILE A 87 -14.43 -1.99 0.07
C ILE A 87 -13.18 -2.57 0.72
N PHE A 88 -13.02 -2.42 2.03
CA PHE A 88 -11.87 -2.95 2.76
C PHE A 88 -11.82 -4.48 2.72
N ASP A 89 -12.95 -5.14 2.95
CA ASP A 89 -13.04 -6.60 2.87
C ASP A 89 -12.68 -7.10 1.47
N LYS A 90 -13.24 -6.47 0.43
CA LYS A 90 -12.99 -6.86 -0.95
C LYS A 90 -11.59 -6.54 -1.44
N PHE A 91 -11.01 -5.43 -0.97
CA PHE A 91 -9.62 -5.10 -1.24
C PHE A 91 -8.65 -6.17 -0.71
N LEU A 92 -8.88 -6.66 0.51
CA LEU A 92 -8.07 -7.72 1.12
C LEU A 92 -8.29 -9.09 0.49
N GLU A 93 -9.51 -9.38 0.03
CA GLU A 93 -9.83 -10.63 -0.65
C GLU A 93 -9.24 -10.69 -2.07
N GLU A 94 -9.34 -9.59 -2.82
CA GLU A 94 -9.13 -9.60 -4.27
C GLU A 94 -7.76 -9.09 -4.73
N LYS A 95 -7.17 -8.12 -4.00
CA LYS A 95 -6.11 -7.29 -4.60
C LYS A 95 -4.74 -7.46 -3.95
N ILE A 96 -4.64 -7.77 -2.65
CA ILE A 96 -3.37 -7.59 -1.94
C ILE A 96 -3.00 -8.71 -0.95
N PRO A 97 -1.75 -9.20 -0.97
CA PRO A 97 -1.23 -10.05 0.09
C PRO A 97 -1.03 -9.22 1.37
N LYS A 98 -1.41 -9.81 2.51
CA LYS A 98 -1.20 -9.22 3.85
C LYS A 98 0.02 -9.77 4.59
N GLU A 99 0.56 -10.88 4.10
CA GLU A 99 1.69 -11.57 4.71
C GLU A 99 2.52 -12.34 3.68
N PHE A 100 3.77 -12.59 4.05
CA PHE A 100 4.67 -13.47 3.29
C PHE A 100 5.72 -14.11 4.20
N ILE A 101 6.32 -15.20 3.73
CA ILE A 101 7.44 -15.86 4.42
C ILE A 101 8.75 -15.23 3.92
N ASN A 102 9.55 -14.71 4.85
CA ASN A 102 10.86 -14.14 4.54
C ASN A 102 11.91 -15.24 4.30
N LYS A 103 13.13 -14.84 3.91
CA LYS A 103 14.23 -15.78 3.63
C LYS A 103 14.69 -16.60 4.84
N GLU A 104 14.33 -16.18 6.05
CA GLU A 104 14.64 -16.86 7.32
C GLU A 104 13.53 -17.85 7.72
N GLY A 105 12.49 -18.01 6.89
CA GLY A 105 11.33 -18.84 7.19
C GLY A 105 10.34 -18.19 8.17
N LYS A 106 10.51 -16.90 8.48
CA LYS A 106 9.63 -16.16 9.39
C LYS A 106 8.48 -15.52 8.62
N VAL A 107 7.27 -15.65 9.17
CA VAL A 107 6.08 -14.95 8.66
C VAL A 107 6.20 -13.45 8.99
N VAL A 108 6.12 -12.64 7.95
CA VAL A 108 6.00 -11.19 8.03
C VAL A 108 4.55 -10.84 7.67
N ASN A 109 3.86 -10.17 8.58
CA ASN A 109 2.45 -9.82 8.45
C ASN A 109 2.28 -8.31 8.68
N PHE A 110 1.40 -7.69 7.88
CA PHE A 110 1.14 -6.25 7.88
C PHE A 110 -0.28 -5.86 8.28
N ASP A 111 -1.00 -6.73 9.00
CA ASP A 111 -2.37 -6.49 9.47
C ASP A 111 -2.42 -5.21 10.33
N LYS A 112 -1.37 -4.91 11.09
CA LYS A 112 -1.31 -3.68 11.88
C LYS A 112 -1.32 -2.45 10.97
N GLU A 113 -0.44 -2.41 9.97
CA GLU A 113 -0.31 -1.30 9.03
C GLU A 113 -1.58 -1.11 8.20
N ILE A 114 -2.19 -2.21 7.75
CA ILE A 114 -3.47 -2.21 7.03
C ILE A 114 -4.57 -1.60 7.89
N ASN A 115 -4.70 -2.06 9.15
CA ASN A 115 -5.72 -1.57 10.07
C ASN A 115 -5.53 -0.09 10.42
N GLU A 116 -4.29 0.39 10.54
CA GLU A 116 -3.99 1.80 10.74
C GLU A 116 -4.46 2.65 9.55
N ILE A 117 -4.27 2.17 8.32
CA ILE A 117 -4.77 2.84 7.10
C ILE A 117 -6.30 2.87 7.11
N PHE A 118 -6.95 1.74 7.36
CA PHE A 118 -8.42 1.67 7.40
C PHE A 118 -9.00 2.59 8.47
N ALA A 119 -8.41 2.61 9.67
CA ALA A 119 -8.81 3.52 10.73
C ALA A 119 -8.64 4.99 10.32
N CYS A 120 -7.56 5.32 9.61
CA CYS A 120 -7.33 6.66 9.07
C CYS A 120 -8.42 7.05 8.07
N LEU A 121 -8.72 6.19 7.09
CA LEU A 121 -9.73 6.47 6.07
C LEU A 121 -11.15 6.57 6.65
N ARG A 122 -11.50 5.77 7.64
CA ARG A 122 -12.78 5.92 8.37
C ARG A 122 -12.88 7.30 9.05
N LYS A 123 -11.79 7.76 9.65
CA LYS A 123 -11.73 9.06 10.33
C LYS A 123 -11.89 10.23 9.36
N PHE A 124 -11.35 10.10 8.14
CA PHE A 124 -11.37 11.13 7.09
C PHE A 124 -12.25 10.74 5.90
N GLN A 125 -13.36 10.05 6.16
CA GLN A 125 -14.23 9.51 5.11
C GLN A 125 -14.82 10.60 4.21
N LYS A 126 -15.09 11.78 4.77
CA LYS A 126 -15.72 12.87 4.03
C LYS A 126 -14.76 13.41 2.97
N GLU A 127 -13.54 13.68 3.39
CA GLU A 127 -12.45 14.14 2.52
C GLU A 127 -12.12 13.09 1.46
N LEU A 128 -12.13 11.81 1.83
CA LEU A 128 -11.94 10.70 0.89
C LEU A 128 -13.01 10.72 -0.22
N TYR A 129 -14.28 10.90 0.11
CA TYR A 129 -15.35 10.93 -0.90
C TYR A 129 -15.32 12.18 -1.78
N GLU A 130 -14.90 13.32 -1.22
CA GLU A 130 -14.70 14.54 -2.01
C GLU A 130 -13.56 14.38 -3.03
N ASP A 131 -12.48 13.66 -2.68
CA ASP A 131 -11.35 13.40 -3.58
C ASP A 131 -11.61 12.29 -4.62
N LEU A 132 -12.60 11.42 -4.37
CA LEU A 132 -12.99 10.34 -5.29
C LEU A 132 -14.02 10.76 -6.36
N MET A 133 -14.69 11.91 -6.18
CA MET A 133 -15.68 12.48 -7.13
C MET A 133 -15.05 13.50 -8.08
#